data_AF-A0A2N7VS68-F1
#
_entry.id   AF-A0A2N7VS68-F1
#
_cell.length_a   1.000
_cell.length_b   1.000
_cell.length_c   1.000
_cell.angle_alpha   90.00
_cell.angle_beta   90.00
_cell.angle_gamma   90.00
#
_symmetry.space_group_name_H-M   'P 1'
#
loop_
_entity.id
_entity.type
_entity.pdbx_description
1 polymer ?
#
loop_
_entity_poly.entity_id
_entity_poly.type
_entity_poly.pdbx_seq_one_letter_code
_entity_poly.pdbx_strand_id
1 'polypeptide(L)'
;MISSESNLDRTTSLPSFRQRYVVGWSIVAIIAMIDALWIATSAHSVRWTSLIPSCKAALVLLGISVVLRAIGRFPRYYVVTKKLHYARVSDTAAWCALLLLFVSATCILSYLCVSLDAPLVERSLIAFDRSLWFDWPVVYQWVLAHPHISGVLEFAYASGQWQLMAVPVFLGLFGTREELPTFFFLLLIASGYLLLISTPFPATSAFVHFNVNDNAAKATMSDFALLRAGSQRLLTSPMHRE
;
A
#
# COMPACT_ATOMS: atom_id res chain seq x y z
N MET A 1 43.39 -3.57 40.23
CA MET A 1 42.28 -4.54 40.16
C MET A 1 41.07 -3.77 40.68
N ILE A 2 40.12 -3.24 39.91
CA ILE A 2 39.45 -3.64 38.65
C ILE A 2 39.10 -2.32 37.93
N SER A 3 39.76 -1.89 36.85
CA SER A 3 39.44 -2.10 35.42
C SER A 3 37.98 -1.85 34.98
N SER A 4 37.79 -0.70 34.32
CA SER A 4 36.96 -0.48 33.11
C SER A 4 35.43 -0.51 33.23
N GLU A 5 34.85 0.60 33.70
CA GLU A 5 33.57 1.09 33.17
C GLU A 5 33.86 1.94 31.92
N SER A 6 34.05 1.28 30.77
CA SER A 6 34.20 1.95 29.49
C SER A 6 33.09 1.49 28.53
N ASN A 7 32.37 2.49 28.01
CA ASN A 7 31.57 2.43 26.78
C ASN A 7 30.35 1.50 26.75
N LEU A 8 29.29 1.86 27.49
CA LEU A 8 27.93 1.37 27.24
C LEU A 8 26.97 2.43 26.69
N ASP A 9 27.47 3.57 26.21
CA ASP A 9 26.73 4.46 25.31
C ASP A 9 26.95 4.05 23.86
N ARG A 10 26.53 2.83 23.50
CA ARG A 10 26.28 2.51 22.10
C ARG A 10 24.97 3.19 21.71
N THR A 11 25.02 4.52 21.61
CA THR A 11 23.96 5.32 21.00
C THR A 11 23.87 4.85 19.55
N THR A 12 22.95 3.93 19.27
CA THR A 12 22.52 3.65 17.91
C THR A 12 21.91 4.93 17.40
N SER A 13 22.74 5.78 16.78
CA SER A 13 22.27 6.99 16.16
C SER A 13 21.19 6.60 15.17
N LEU A 14 19.96 7.08 15.42
CA LEU A 14 18.84 6.82 14.54
C LEU A 14 19.25 7.23 13.12
N PRO A 15 19.02 6.38 12.11
CA PRO A 15 19.45 6.68 10.75
C PRO A 15 18.86 8.02 10.32
N SER A 16 19.69 8.85 9.69
CA SER A 16 19.29 10.19 9.28
C SER A 16 18.09 10.15 8.33
N PHE A 17 17.30 11.22 8.30
CA PHE A 17 16.12 11.34 7.43
C PHE A 17 16.43 11.01 5.95
N ARG A 18 17.60 11.42 5.45
CA ARG A 18 18.06 11.10 4.09
C ARG A 18 18.37 9.62 3.93
N GLN A 19 19.04 9.00 4.91
CA GLN A 19 19.35 7.58 4.87
C GLN A 19 18.08 6.74 4.83
N ARG A 20 17.08 7.07 5.67
CA ARG A 20 15.75 6.43 5.64
C ARG A 20 15.09 6.53 4.26
N TYR A 21 15.17 7.72 3.64
CA TYR A 21 14.62 7.93 2.30
C TYR A 21 15.33 7.09 1.22
N VAL A 22 16.67 7.03 1.25
CA VAL A 22 17.45 6.20 0.33
C VAL A 22 17.12 4.72 0.51
N VAL A 23 17.05 4.24 1.75
CA VAL A 23 16.65 2.86 2.05
C VAL A 23 15.25 2.55 1.49
N GLY A 24 14.29 3.46 1.67
CA GLY A 24 12.95 3.29 1.11
C GLY A 24 12.96 3.15 -0.42
N TRP A 25 13.71 4.00 -1.12
CA TRP A 25 13.89 3.87 -2.58
C TRP A 25 14.56 2.56 -2.99
N SER A 26 15.59 2.13 -2.27
CA SER A 26 16.25 0.84 -2.53
C SER A 26 15.26 -0.32 -2.41
N ILE A 27 14.39 -0.31 -1.40
CA ILE A 27 13.39 -1.37 -1.23
C ILE A 27 12.36 -1.34 -2.36
N VAL A 28 11.83 -0.16 -2.72
CA VAL A 28 10.89 -0.04 -3.85
C VAL A 28 11.52 -0.51 -5.16
N ALA A 29 12.80 -0.18 -5.39
CA ALA A 29 13.53 -0.64 -6.56
C ALA A 29 13.71 -2.17 -6.58
N ILE A 30 14.00 -2.78 -5.42
CA ILE A 30 14.10 -4.24 -5.30
C ILE A 30 12.75 -4.90 -5.61
N ILE A 31 11.64 -4.40 -5.04
CA ILE A 31 10.29 -4.92 -5.31
C ILE A 31 9.98 -4.81 -6.81
N ALA A 32 10.17 -3.64 -7.41
CA ALA A 32 9.92 -3.43 -8.82
C ALA A 32 10.80 -4.31 -9.73
N MET A 33 12.05 -4.60 -9.32
CA MET A 33 12.92 -5.52 -10.03
C MET A 33 12.42 -6.97 -9.94
N ILE A 34 11.94 -7.39 -8.77
CA ILE A 34 11.30 -8.71 -8.58
C ILE A 34 10.08 -8.81 -9.49
N ASP A 35 9.21 -7.81 -9.49
CA ASP A 35 8.03 -7.76 -10.37
C ASP A 35 8.44 -7.89 -11.84
N ALA A 36 9.40 -7.07 -12.29
CA ALA A 36 9.86 -7.08 -13.68
C ALA A 36 10.46 -8.43 -14.08
N LEU A 37 11.26 -9.05 -13.22
CA LEU A 37 11.85 -10.37 -13.47
C LEU A 37 10.79 -11.47 -13.53
N TRP A 38 9.80 -11.44 -12.64
CA TRP A 38 8.70 -12.40 -12.60
C TRP A 38 7.80 -12.24 -13.84
N ILE A 39 7.49 -11.00 -14.22
CA ILE A 39 6.73 -10.73 -15.45
C ILE A 39 7.52 -11.21 -16.68
N ALA A 40 8.82 -10.94 -16.75
CA ALA A 40 9.65 -11.35 -17.88
C ALA A 40 9.79 -12.87 -18.02
N THR A 41 9.75 -13.61 -16.90
CA THR A 41 9.86 -15.07 -16.88
C THR A 41 8.52 -15.79 -16.96
N SER A 42 7.41 -15.08 -16.77
CA SER A 42 6.06 -15.64 -16.84
C SER A 42 5.34 -15.23 -18.11
N ALA A 43 4.32 -15.99 -18.52
CA ALA A 43 3.49 -15.65 -19.68
C ALA A 43 2.48 -14.51 -19.39
N HIS A 44 2.62 -13.83 -18.25
CA HIS A 44 1.75 -12.73 -17.82
C HIS A 44 2.27 -11.40 -18.38
N SER A 45 1.35 -10.51 -18.77
CA SER A 45 1.64 -9.15 -19.20
C SER A 45 0.97 -8.15 -18.27
N VAL A 46 1.65 -7.05 -17.96
CA VAL A 46 1.03 -5.96 -17.19
C VAL A 46 0.37 -4.99 -18.15
N ARG A 47 -0.86 -4.55 -17.84
CA ARG A 47 -1.45 -3.45 -18.59
C ARG A 47 -0.77 -2.16 -18.14
N TRP A 48 0.22 -1.72 -18.91
CA TRP A 48 0.97 -0.50 -18.62
C TRP A 48 0.07 0.72 -18.42
N THR A 49 -1.12 0.75 -19.01
CA THR A 49 -2.11 1.82 -18.86
C THR A 49 -2.53 2.05 -17.40
N SER A 50 -2.52 1.02 -16.55
CA SER A 50 -2.85 1.17 -15.12
C SER A 50 -1.72 1.77 -14.27
N LEU A 51 -0.48 1.81 -14.77
CA LEU A 51 0.67 2.35 -14.02
C LEU A 51 0.98 3.81 -14.38
N ILE A 52 0.55 4.26 -15.57
CA ILE A 52 0.75 5.64 -16.05
C ILE A 52 0.26 6.70 -15.03
N PRO A 53 -0.93 6.58 -14.40
CA PRO A 53 -1.42 7.58 -13.46
C PRO A 53 -0.52 7.69 -12.22
N SER A 54 -0.13 6.56 -11.61
CA SER A 54 0.74 6.52 -10.44
C SER A 54 2.12 7.10 -10.75
N CYS A 55 2.72 6.70 -11.89
CA CYS A 55 4.01 7.24 -12.33
C CYS A 55 3.93 8.76 -12.59
N LYS A 56 2.87 9.22 -13.25
CA LYS A 56 2.65 10.66 -13.51
C LYS A 56 2.51 11.44 -12.21
N ALA A 57 1.71 10.95 -11.27
CA ALA A 57 1.52 11.59 -9.97
C ALA A 57 2.83 11.61 -9.15
N ALA A 58 3.60 10.51 -9.15
CA ALA A 58 4.91 10.48 -8.50
C ALA A 58 5.88 11.49 -9.10
N LEU A 59 5.94 11.60 -10.44
CA LEU A 59 6.77 12.60 -11.13
C LEU A 59 6.36 14.04 -10.79
N VAL A 60 5.06 14.32 -10.73
CA VAL A 60 4.55 15.64 -10.31
C VAL A 60 4.99 15.97 -8.88
N LEU A 61 4.84 15.03 -7.95
CA LEU A 61 5.23 15.22 -6.55
C LEU A 61 6.75 15.40 -6.39
N LEU A 62 7.56 14.64 -7.12
CA LEU A 62 9.00 14.84 -7.17
C LEU A 62 9.38 16.19 -7.77
N GLY A 63 8.71 16.61 -8.85
CA GLY A 63 8.87 17.92 -9.46
C GLY A 63 8.59 19.05 -8.47
N ILE A 64 7.44 18.99 -7.77
CA ILE A 64 7.09 19.92 -6.69
C ILE A 64 8.18 19.94 -5.62
N SER A 65 8.66 18.78 -5.19
CA SER A 65 9.72 18.68 -4.17
C SER A 65 11.02 19.38 -4.61
N VAL A 66 11.45 19.17 -5.86
CA VAL A 66 12.66 19.78 -6.44
C VAL A 66 12.50 21.29 -6.58
N VAL A 67 11.37 21.74 -7.12
CA VAL A 67 11.08 23.18 -7.33
C VAL A 67 11.05 23.92 -6.00
N LEU A 68 10.36 23.39 -4.98
CA LEU A 68 10.30 24.02 -3.66
C LEU A 68 11.68 24.09 -2.98
N ARG A 69 12.51 23.06 -3.13
CA ARG A 69 13.90 23.08 -2.65
C ARG A 69 14.76 24.09 -3.41
N ALA A 70 14.59 24.21 -4.72
CA ALA A 70 15.32 25.18 -5.54
C ALA A 70 14.95 26.62 -5.14
N ILE A 71 13.66 26.93 -5.00
CA ILE A 71 13.17 28.24 -4.55
C ILE A 71 13.71 28.58 -3.16
N GLY A 72 13.76 27.60 -2.24
CA GLY A 72 14.30 27.77 -0.90
C GLY A 72 15.79 28.10 -0.82
N ARG A 73 16.58 27.83 -1.87
CA ARG A 73 18.02 28.16 -1.92
C ARG A 73 18.29 29.62 -2.28
N PHE A 74 17.35 30.30 -2.92
CA PHE A 74 17.56 31.70 -3.31
C PHE A 74 17.45 32.61 -2.08
N PRO A 75 18.49 33.40 -1.74
CA PRO A 75 18.50 34.26 -0.55
C PRO A 75 17.32 35.25 -0.52
N ARG A 76 16.92 35.72 -1.70
CA ARG A 76 15.81 36.67 -1.90
C ARG A 76 14.46 36.15 -1.38
N TYR A 77 14.23 34.84 -1.40
CA TYR A 77 12.95 34.23 -1.00
C TYR A 77 13.02 33.53 0.35
N TYR A 78 14.16 33.56 1.04
CA TYR A 78 14.40 32.81 2.28
C TYR A 78 13.38 33.11 3.40
N VAL A 79 13.00 34.38 3.56
CA VAL A 79 12.03 34.80 4.59
C VAL A 79 10.64 34.21 4.31
N VAL A 80 10.21 34.23 3.05
CA VAL A 80 8.91 33.71 2.61
C VAL A 80 8.88 32.18 2.66
N THR A 81 9.95 31.53 2.18
CA THR A 81 10.06 30.05 2.15
C THR A 81 10.11 29.46 3.55
N LYS A 82 10.74 30.16 4.51
CA LYS A 82 10.74 29.78 5.93
C LYS A 82 9.35 29.92 6.54
N LYS A 83 8.65 31.04 6.29
CA LYS A 83 7.29 31.29 6.81
C LYS A 83 6.26 30.28 6.28
N LEU A 84 6.37 29.88 5.02
CA LEU A 84 5.48 28.92 4.38
C LEU A 84 5.95 27.45 4.51
N HIS A 85 6.99 27.18 5.31
CA HIS A 85 7.53 25.84 5.55
C HIS A 85 7.83 25.03 4.28
N TYR A 86 8.38 25.66 3.23
CA TYR A 86 8.62 25.01 1.92
C TYR A 86 9.46 23.73 2.02
N ALA A 87 10.42 23.69 2.95
CA ALA A 87 11.23 22.49 3.19
C ALA A 87 10.37 21.31 3.65
N ARG A 88 9.37 21.55 4.51
CA ARG A 88 8.46 20.51 5.00
C ARG A 88 7.51 20.03 3.91
N VAL A 89 6.94 20.94 3.13
CA VAL A 89 6.08 20.60 1.98
C VAL A 89 6.87 19.79 0.94
N SER A 90 8.11 20.19 0.65
CA SER A 90 9.00 19.45 -0.25
C SER A 90 9.32 18.04 0.26
N ASP A 91 9.64 17.89 1.55
CA ASP A 91 9.93 16.60 2.16
C ASP A 91 8.69 15.70 2.14
N THR A 92 7.51 16.26 2.43
CA THR A 92 6.22 15.55 2.37
C THR A 92 5.93 15.05 0.96
N ALA A 93 6.07 15.92 -0.05
CA ALA A 93 5.84 15.56 -1.45
C ALA A 93 6.79 14.44 -1.91
N ALA A 94 8.07 14.49 -1.53
CA ALA A 94 9.03 13.43 -1.84
C ALA A 94 8.65 12.07 -1.23
N TRP A 95 8.28 12.05 0.04
CA TRP A 95 7.84 10.82 0.71
C TRP A 95 6.50 10.30 0.19
N CYS A 96 5.56 11.18 -0.17
CA CYS A 96 4.32 10.77 -0.81
C CYS A 96 4.57 10.13 -2.20
N ALA A 97 5.53 10.66 -2.98
CA ALA A 97 5.92 10.04 -4.24
C ALA A 97 6.49 8.63 -4.04
N LEU A 98 7.38 8.47 -3.05
CA LEU A 98 7.93 7.17 -2.68
C LEU A 98 6.84 6.18 -2.23
N LEU A 99 5.91 6.62 -1.38
CA LEU A 99 4.78 5.82 -0.91
C LEU A 99 3.89 5.37 -2.06
N LEU A 100 3.57 6.27 -3.00
CA LEU A 100 2.74 5.96 -4.16
C LEU A 100 3.37 4.88 -5.05
N LEU A 101 4.68 4.96 -5.29
CA LEU A 101 5.42 3.96 -6.04
C LEU A 101 5.53 2.64 -5.29
N PHE A 102 5.74 2.68 -3.97
CA PHE A 102 5.71 1.51 -3.11
C PHE A 102 4.37 0.76 -3.22
N VAL A 103 3.25 1.45 -2.98
CA VAL A 103 1.91 0.86 -3.07
C VAL A 103 1.65 0.29 -4.47
N SER A 104 2.06 0.99 -5.52
CA SER A 104 1.91 0.53 -6.90
C SER A 104 2.71 -0.75 -7.17
N ALA A 105 3.98 -0.81 -6.76
CA ALA A 105 4.83 -1.98 -6.93
C ALA A 105 4.32 -3.18 -6.10
N THR A 106 4.03 -2.96 -4.82
CA THR A 106 3.48 -4.01 -3.95
C THR A 106 2.13 -4.54 -4.43
N CYS A 107 1.30 -3.71 -5.06
CA CYS A 107 0.06 -4.16 -5.69
C CYS A 107 0.34 -5.16 -6.83
N ILE A 108 1.29 -4.84 -7.73
CA ILE A 108 1.72 -5.76 -8.80
C ILE A 108 2.23 -7.07 -8.19
N LEU A 109 3.12 -6.98 -7.20
CA LEU A 109 3.67 -8.14 -6.51
C LEU A 109 2.56 -9.02 -5.91
N SER A 110 1.57 -8.39 -5.25
CA SER A 110 0.43 -9.10 -4.67
C SER A 110 -0.35 -9.89 -5.71
N TYR A 111 -0.55 -9.33 -6.90
CA TYR A 111 -1.22 -10.06 -7.98
C TYR A 111 -0.35 -11.17 -8.58
N LEU A 112 0.96 -10.97 -8.69
CA LEU A 112 1.89 -12.02 -9.12
C LEU A 112 1.89 -13.19 -8.14
N CYS A 113 1.81 -12.93 -6.83
CA CYS A 113 1.65 -13.97 -5.82
C CYS A 113 0.39 -14.83 -6.04
N VAL A 114 -0.72 -14.25 -6.52
CA VAL A 114 -1.93 -15.01 -6.89
C VAL A 114 -1.67 -15.98 -8.05
N SER A 115 -0.77 -15.64 -8.97
CA SER A 115 -0.42 -16.50 -10.12
C SER A 115 0.33 -17.79 -9.74
N LEU A 116 0.78 -17.92 -8.48
CA LEU A 116 1.40 -19.15 -7.98
C LEU A 116 0.41 -20.32 -7.82
N ASP A 117 -0.89 -20.06 -7.92
CA ASP A 117 -1.97 -21.06 -7.84
C ASP A 117 -1.90 -21.96 -6.59
N ALA A 118 -1.38 -21.45 -5.47
CA ALA A 118 -1.35 -22.16 -4.19
C ALA A 118 -2.76 -22.58 -3.74
N PRO A 119 -2.95 -23.75 -3.11
CA PRO A 119 -4.28 -24.30 -2.82
C PRO A 119 -5.13 -23.35 -1.97
N LEU A 120 -6.37 -23.12 -2.40
CA LEU A 120 -7.31 -22.23 -1.70
C LEU A 120 -7.68 -22.81 -0.33
N VAL A 121 -7.57 -21.98 0.71
CA VAL A 121 -7.91 -22.36 2.10
C VAL A 121 -9.28 -21.86 2.56
N GLU A 122 -10.12 -21.41 1.62
CA GLU A 122 -11.44 -20.83 1.88
C GLU A 122 -12.32 -21.68 2.79
N ARG A 123 -12.34 -23.00 2.57
CA ARG A 123 -13.14 -23.92 3.40
C ARG A 123 -12.68 -23.95 4.85
N SER A 124 -11.37 -23.90 5.08
CA SER A 124 -10.78 -23.88 6.42
C SER A 124 -11.08 -22.58 7.14
N LEU A 125 -11.02 -21.45 6.43
CA LEU A 125 -11.38 -20.13 6.96
C LEU A 125 -12.86 -20.07 7.35
N ILE A 126 -13.77 -20.56 6.50
CA ILE A 126 -15.21 -20.59 6.81
C ILE A 126 -15.51 -21.53 7.98
N ALA A 127 -14.82 -22.67 8.07
CA ALA A 127 -14.96 -23.57 9.21
C ALA A 127 -14.48 -22.92 10.51
N PHE A 128 -13.40 -22.15 10.44
CA PHE A 128 -12.90 -21.36 11.57
C PHE A 128 -13.90 -20.28 11.99
N ASP A 129 -14.44 -19.51 11.05
CA ASP A 129 -15.47 -18.50 11.34
C ASP A 129 -16.70 -19.13 12.03
N ARG A 130 -17.15 -20.29 11.54
CA ARG A 130 -18.24 -21.05 12.16
C ARG A 130 -17.91 -21.55 13.56
N SER A 131 -16.66 -21.89 13.84
CA SER A 131 -16.20 -22.27 15.18
C SER A 131 -16.25 -21.10 16.18
N LEU A 132 -16.18 -19.87 15.66
CA LEU A 132 -16.40 -18.63 16.41
C LEU A 132 -17.87 -18.19 16.41
N TRP A 133 -18.78 -19.07 15.99
CA TRP A 133 -20.22 -18.80 15.87
C TRP A 133 -20.58 -17.71 14.86
N PHE A 134 -19.71 -17.47 13.88
CA PHE A 134 -19.95 -16.51 12.81
C PHE A 134 -20.52 -17.20 11.57
N ASP A 135 -21.79 -16.93 11.27
CA ASP A 135 -22.47 -17.44 10.08
C ASP A 135 -22.59 -16.33 9.02
N TRP A 136 -21.79 -16.46 7.96
CA TRP A 136 -21.71 -15.49 6.86
C TRP A 136 -23.07 -15.18 6.21
N PRO A 137 -23.87 -16.16 5.74
CA PRO A 137 -25.22 -15.91 5.22
C PRO A 137 -26.13 -15.15 6.17
N VAL A 138 -26.17 -15.54 7.45
CA VAL A 138 -27.04 -14.89 8.45
C VAL A 138 -26.62 -13.44 8.68
N VAL A 139 -25.32 -13.20 8.88
CA VAL A 139 -24.78 -11.85 9.07
C VAL A 139 -25.03 -10.99 7.83
N TYR A 140 -24.82 -11.52 6.64
CA TYR A 140 -25.04 -10.78 5.39
C TYR A 140 -26.51 -10.37 5.22
N GLN A 141 -27.46 -11.29 5.44
CA GLN A 141 -28.89 -10.96 5.38
C GLN A 141 -29.28 -9.93 6.44
N TRP A 142 -28.71 -10.02 7.63
CA TRP A 142 -28.92 -9.03 8.67
C TRP A 142 -28.40 -7.65 8.28
N VAL A 143 -27.19 -7.55 7.69
CA VAL A 143 -26.66 -6.27 7.21
C VAL A 143 -27.56 -5.68 6.12
N LEU A 144 -28.04 -6.48 5.17
CA LEU A 144 -28.96 -6.02 4.13
C LEU A 144 -30.30 -5.54 4.69
N ALA A 145 -30.78 -6.16 5.77
CA ALA A 145 -32.00 -5.73 6.45
C ALA A 145 -31.85 -4.41 7.23
N HIS A 146 -30.61 -3.91 7.44
CA HIS A 146 -30.31 -2.70 8.21
C HIS A 146 -29.57 -1.65 7.35
N PRO A 147 -30.29 -0.78 6.61
CA PRO A 147 -29.68 0.17 5.67
C PRO A 147 -28.63 1.10 6.27
N HIS A 148 -28.82 1.53 7.53
CA HIS A 148 -27.83 2.38 8.21
C HIS A 148 -26.50 1.65 8.45
N ILE A 149 -26.55 0.37 8.79
CA ILE A 149 -25.36 -0.45 9.05
C ILE A 149 -24.63 -0.71 7.73
N SER A 150 -25.39 -1.09 6.68
CA SER A 150 -24.83 -1.25 5.34
C SER A 150 -24.15 0.04 4.87
N GLY A 151 -24.78 1.20 5.05
CA GLY A 151 -24.21 2.49 4.66
C GLY A 151 -22.94 2.86 5.46
N VAL A 152 -22.91 2.56 6.77
CA VAL A 152 -21.71 2.78 7.59
C VAL A 152 -20.56 1.87 7.15
N LEU A 153 -20.83 0.60 6.85
CA LEU A 153 -19.82 -0.34 6.37
C LEU A 153 -19.27 0.05 5.00
N GLU A 154 -20.15 0.46 4.09
CA GLU A 154 -19.74 0.95 2.76
C GLU A 154 -18.89 2.21 2.88
N PHE A 155 -19.30 3.17 3.71
CA PHE A 155 -18.50 4.37 3.98
C PHE A 155 -17.14 4.03 4.60
N ALA A 156 -17.12 3.15 5.60
CA ALA A 156 -15.87 2.70 6.24
C ALA A 156 -14.94 2.06 5.20
N TYR A 157 -15.47 1.20 4.33
CA TYR A 157 -14.69 0.56 3.26
C TYR A 157 -14.15 1.58 2.25
N ALA A 158 -15.01 2.47 1.76
CA ALA A 158 -14.62 3.53 0.81
C ALA A 158 -13.60 4.52 1.42
N SER A 159 -13.66 4.75 2.74
CA SER A 159 -12.75 5.66 3.42
C SER A 159 -11.30 5.16 3.45
N GLY A 160 -11.05 3.85 3.33
CA GLY A 160 -9.71 3.27 3.43
C GLY A 160 -8.73 3.85 2.40
N GLN A 161 -9.17 4.03 1.15
CA GLN A 161 -8.35 4.64 0.10
C GLN A 161 -8.01 6.10 0.43
N TRP A 162 -8.99 6.86 0.91
CA TRP A 162 -8.79 8.26 1.30
C TRP A 162 -7.88 8.38 2.52
N GLN A 163 -8.00 7.48 3.49
CA GLN A 163 -7.12 7.42 4.66
C GLN A 163 -5.67 7.16 4.25
N LEU A 164 -5.44 6.22 3.33
CA LEU A 164 -4.10 5.88 2.85
C LEU A 164 -3.40 7.06 2.16
N MET A 165 -4.18 7.97 1.55
CA MET A 165 -3.66 9.19 0.91
C MET A 165 -3.56 10.37 1.89
N ALA A 166 -4.55 10.55 2.77
CA ALA A 166 -4.63 11.68 3.67
C ALA A 166 -3.62 11.57 4.81
N VAL A 167 -3.48 10.41 5.44
CA VAL A 167 -2.61 10.21 6.62
C VAL A 167 -1.16 10.62 6.33
N PRO A 168 -0.49 10.18 5.24
CA PRO A 168 0.86 10.60 4.91
C PRO A 168 1.01 12.11 4.73
N VAL A 169 0.02 12.76 4.10
CA VAL A 169 0.00 14.21 3.88
C VAL A 169 -0.12 14.94 5.22
N PHE A 170 -1.05 14.51 6.09
CA PHE A 170 -1.22 15.08 7.42
C PHE A 170 0.05 14.91 8.27
N LEU A 171 0.62 13.71 8.32
CA LEU A 171 1.86 13.44 9.06
C LEU A 171 3.05 14.24 8.52
N GLY A 172 3.15 14.42 7.19
CA GLY A 172 4.22 15.20 6.60
C GLY A 172 4.12 16.70 6.88
N LEU A 173 2.90 17.27 6.83
CA LEU A 173 2.68 18.71 6.98
C LEU A 173 2.58 19.15 8.44
N PHE A 174 1.90 18.38 9.28
CA PHE A 174 1.58 18.74 10.66
C PHE A 174 2.34 17.91 11.69
N GLY A 175 2.76 16.71 11.32
CA GLY A 175 3.48 15.79 12.20
C GLY A 175 4.95 16.15 12.42
N THR A 176 5.63 15.29 13.19
CA THR A 176 7.09 15.36 13.36
C THR A 176 7.80 14.88 12.10
N ARG A 177 9.06 15.31 11.90
CA ARG A 177 9.89 14.88 10.75
C ARG A 177 10.08 13.36 10.68
N GLU A 178 9.81 12.62 11.76
CA GLU A 178 10.01 11.18 11.84
C GLU A 178 8.74 10.36 11.61
N GLU A 179 7.55 10.94 11.80
CA GLU A 179 6.29 10.22 11.69
C GLU A 179 6.02 9.69 10.28
N LEU A 180 6.25 10.50 9.24
CA LEU A 180 6.01 10.09 7.86
C LEU A 180 6.93 8.94 7.40
N PRO A 181 8.27 9.00 7.63
CA PRO A 181 9.14 7.85 7.41
C PRO A 181 8.72 6.62 8.22
N THR A 182 8.36 6.79 9.50
CA THR A 182 7.94 5.67 10.36
C THR A 182 6.67 5.01 9.85
N PHE A 183 5.67 5.81 9.45
CA PHE A 183 4.45 5.32 8.80
C PHE A 183 4.78 4.50 7.55
N PHE A 184 5.66 5.00 6.68
CA PHE A 184 6.08 4.28 5.48
C PHE A 184 6.68 2.90 5.82
N PHE A 185 7.61 2.83 6.79
CA PHE A 185 8.23 1.55 7.16
C PHE A 185 7.26 0.59 7.86
N LEU A 186 6.34 1.11 8.68
CA LEU A 186 5.29 0.29 9.29
C LEU A 186 4.38 -0.30 8.22
N LEU A 187 3.96 0.51 7.24
CA LEU A 187 3.17 0.05 6.11
C LEU A 187 3.94 -0.99 5.30
N LEU A 188 5.24 -0.77 5.07
CA LEU A 188 6.11 -1.71 4.37
C LEU A 188 6.17 -3.07 5.06
N ILE A 189 6.40 -3.07 6.38
CA ILE A 189 6.45 -4.30 7.18
C ILE A 189 5.10 -4.99 7.19
N ALA A 190 4.01 -4.24 7.41
CA ALA A 190 2.65 -4.76 7.40
C ALA A 190 2.29 -5.42 6.06
N SER A 191 2.58 -4.74 4.94
CA SER A 191 2.39 -5.29 3.60
C SER A 191 3.26 -6.52 3.34
N GLY A 192 4.50 -6.53 3.84
CA GLY A 192 5.38 -7.70 3.76
C GLY A 192 4.80 -8.91 4.49
N TYR A 193 4.32 -8.73 5.72
CA TYR A 193 3.63 -9.78 6.47
C TYR A 193 2.34 -10.23 5.77
N LEU A 194 1.56 -9.28 5.26
CA LEU A 194 0.35 -9.57 4.51
C LEU A 194 0.66 -10.48 3.32
N LEU A 195 1.68 -10.18 2.52
CA LEU A 195 2.08 -11.01 1.39
C LEU A 195 2.63 -12.37 1.84
N LEU A 196 3.46 -12.40 2.89
CA LEU A 196 4.05 -13.64 3.41
C LEU A 196 2.97 -14.62 3.89
N ILE A 197 1.90 -14.13 4.50
CA ILE A 197 0.79 -14.94 4.98
C ILE A 197 -0.21 -15.24 3.86
N SER A 198 -0.61 -14.23 3.08
CA SER A 198 -1.67 -14.37 2.07
C SER A 198 -1.24 -15.21 0.86
N THR A 199 0.05 -15.24 0.52
CA THR A 199 0.55 -15.99 -0.65
C THR A 199 0.41 -17.51 -0.50
N PRO A 200 0.86 -18.15 0.59
CA PRO A 200 0.67 -19.60 0.79
C PRO A 200 -0.77 -19.97 1.17
N PHE A 201 -1.55 -19.01 1.68
CA PHE A 201 -2.92 -19.23 2.16
C PHE A 201 -3.94 -18.35 1.39
N PRO A 202 -4.04 -18.48 0.05
CA PRO A 202 -4.93 -17.63 -0.73
C PRO A 202 -6.40 -17.97 -0.47
N ALA A 203 -7.25 -16.93 -0.51
CA ALA A 203 -8.70 -17.03 -0.42
C ALA A 203 -9.35 -15.98 -1.34
N THR A 204 -10.42 -16.34 -2.05
CA THR A 204 -11.12 -15.45 -2.98
C THR A 204 -12.05 -14.51 -2.23
N SER A 205 -13.01 -15.06 -1.49
CA SER A 205 -13.85 -14.40 -0.48
C SER A 205 -14.97 -15.34 -0.01
N ALA A 206 -15.61 -15.00 1.12
CA ALA A 206 -16.84 -15.66 1.55
C ALA A 206 -18.02 -15.38 0.59
N PHE A 207 -18.08 -14.20 -0.05
CA PHE A 207 -19.16 -13.84 -0.97
C PHE A 207 -19.20 -14.74 -2.21
N VAL A 208 -18.04 -15.13 -2.74
CA VAL A 208 -17.94 -16.09 -3.86
C VAL A 208 -18.35 -17.48 -3.40
N HIS A 209 -17.92 -17.91 -2.21
CA HIS A 209 -18.28 -19.23 -1.67
C HIS A 209 -19.79 -19.40 -1.47
N PHE A 210 -20.48 -18.37 -0.97
CA PHE A 210 -21.92 -18.39 -0.73
C PHE A 210 -22.75 -17.89 -1.93
N ASN A 211 -22.11 -17.62 -3.08
CA ASN A 211 -22.73 -17.14 -4.31
C ASN A 211 -23.66 -15.93 -4.08
N VAL A 212 -23.22 -14.99 -3.23
CA VAL A 212 -23.98 -13.78 -2.93
C VAL A 212 -24.11 -12.96 -4.21
N ASN A 213 -25.36 -12.66 -4.59
CA ASN A 213 -25.68 -12.03 -5.86
C ASN A 213 -25.58 -10.50 -5.76
N ASP A 214 -24.38 -10.02 -5.40
CA ASP A 214 -24.05 -8.61 -5.30
C ASP A 214 -23.07 -8.24 -6.42
N ASN A 215 -23.55 -7.40 -7.35
CA ASN A 215 -22.79 -6.99 -8.51
C ASN A 215 -21.55 -6.15 -8.12
N ALA A 216 -21.59 -5.41 -7.02
CA ALA A 216 -20.46 -4.62 -6.53
C ALA A 216 -19.36 -5.53 -5.96
N ALA A 217 -19.75 -6.54 -5.16
CA ALA A 217 -18.81 -7.53 -4.63
C ALA A 217 -18.17 -8.38 -5.75
N LYS A 218 -18.96 -8.75 -6.78
CA LYS A 218 -18.47 -9.49 -7.96
C LYS A 218 -17.51 -8.67 -8.82
N ALA A 219 -17.73 -7.36 -8.96
CA ALA A 219 -16.85 -6.48 -9.73
C ALA A 219 -15.45 -6.40 -9.13
N THR A 220 -15.32 -6.29 -7.80
CA THR A 220 -14.01 -6.23 -7.11
C THR A 220 -13.24 -7.56 -7.18
N MET A 221 -13.94 -8.68 -7.39
CA MET A 221 -13.37 -10.04 -7.34
C MET A 221 -13.11 -10.69 -8.70
N SER A 222 -13.54 -10.04 -9.80
CA SER A 222 -13.38 -10.59 -11.15
C SER A 222 -11.91 -10.84 -11.50
N ASP A 223 -10.99 -9.98 -11.04
CA ASP A 223 -9.58 -10.06 -11.42
C ASP A 223 -8.87 -11.25 -10.76
N PHE A 224 -9.26 -11.60 -9.53
CA PHE A 224 -8.66 -12.73 -8.80
C PHE A 224 -8.94 -14.07 -9.49
N ALA A 225 -10.20 -14.34 -9.83
CA ALA A 225 -10.59 -15.58 -10.49
C ALA A 225 -10.03 -15.70 -11.92
N LEU A 226 -9.98 -14.57 -12.65
CA LEU A 226 -9.48 -14.53 -14.02
C LEU A 226 -7.95 -14.73 -14.11
N LEU A 227 -7.19 -14.20 -13.14
CA LEU A 227 -5.74 -14.38 -13.04
C LEU A 227 -5.37 -15.82 -12.66
N ARG A 228 -6.10 -16.40 -11.70
CA ARG A 228 -5.86 -17.77 -11.24
C ARG A 228 -6.20 -18.82 -12.29
N ALA A 229 -7.26 -18.62 -13.06
CA ALA A 229 -7.64 -19.51 -14.16
C ALA A 229 -6.70 -19.41 -15.38
N GLY A 230 -5.65 -18.56 -15.34
CA GLY A 230 -4.73 -18.31 -16.45
C GLY A 230 -5.37 -17.60 -17.67
N SER A 231 -6.64 -17.18 -17.54
CA SER A 231 -7.44 -16.60 -18.61
C SER A 231 -7.20 -15.10 -18.80
N GLN A 232 -6.81 -14.39 -17.74
CA GLN A 232 -6.28 -13.04 -17.84
C GLN A 232 -4.76 -13.05 -17.76
N ARG A 233 -4.14 -12.67 -18.87
CA ARG A 233 -2.72 -12.33 -18.93
C ARG A 233 -2.47 -10.84 -18.65
N LEU A 234 -3.45 -10.07 -18.17
CA LEU A 234 -3.38 -8.60 -18.05
C LEU A 234 -3.71 -8.15 -16.62
N LEU A 235 -2.69 -7.70 -15.88
CA LEU A 235 -2.84 -7.08 -14.57
C LEU A 235 -3.36 -5.65 -14.72
N THR A 236 -4.53 -5.35 -14.16
CA THR A 236 -5.11 -4.00 -14.08
C THR A 236 -5.26 -3.57 -12.63
N SER A 237 -4.80 -2.36 -12.30
CA SER A 237 -5.05 -1.74 -11.00
C SER A 237 -6.54 -1.40 -10.83
N PRO A 238 -7.17 -1.69 -9.68
CA PRO A 238 -8.60 -1.46 -9.44
C PRO A 238 -9.00 0.03 -9.44
N MET A 239 -8.04 0.95 -9.44
CA MET A 239 -8.27 2.41 -9.41
C MET A 239 -8.85 3.00 -10.71
N HIS A 240 -9.09 2.20 -11.75
CA HIS A 240 -9.47 2.71 -13.09
C HIS A 240 -10.60 1.95 -13.79
N ARG A 241 -11.58 1.44 -13.04
CA ARG A 241 -12.87 1.08 -13.63
C ARG A 241 -13.84 2.25 -13.52
N GLU A 242 -13.89 3.06 -14.57
CA GLU A 242 -15.12 3.74 -14.99
C GLU A 242 -15.74 2.93 -16.13
#